data_AF-A0AA38XIV1-F1
#
_entry.id   AF-A0AA38XIV1-F1
#
_cell.length_a   1.000
_cell.length_b   1.000
_cell.length_c   1.000
_cell.angle_alpha   90.00
_cell.angle_beta   90.00
_cell.angle_gamma   90.00
#
_symmetry.space_group_name_H-M   'P 1'
#
loop_
_entity.id
_entity.type
_entity.pdbx_description
1 polymer ?
#
loop_
_entity_poly.entity_id
_entity_poly.type
_entity_poly.pdbx_seq_one_letter_code
_entity_poly.pdbx_strand_id
1 'polypeptide(L)'
;MRRFTIDKFRNLIPRRPVGTKLPEYPPERVARLLKLARKHASVLKHANEGYTTQLEKILRNTWGRSGPRKYDLLTKYLYPSAKEASGDPPKLLLDRNGNETDVRESDDGGDLEESPETDEDVEEETEADTLYPSLSSTVSTTTFTTFYKEAKAPKPPVEEKPPKWKLDLPPRLQALLASQENEQTHFARIGSAPRVKLKFSPPARTIWNKPLPFSRYKNQRIKWYNHNMLAALPPLETEADYWDLHDLVTGKKEMPPLIPRRTPAKVSEEDLVQGTLEEESDLILEGPKPGPRLKDFQRGRPHEITPRFLQRMLSRAVLSQTPLVKTAAPGTQTEADSGLVFFWDDGIQLGQQEKATEMREKPVLGRQAELLFG
;
A
#
# COMPACT_ATOMS: atom_id res chain seq x y z
N MET A 1 -22.51 3.30 -12.70
CA MET A 1 -21.07 3.11 -13.02
C MET A 1 -20.53 4.05 -14.09
N ARG A 2 -21.20 4.28 -15.22
CA ARG A 2 -20.71 5.23 -16.27
C ARG A 2 -20.44 6.66 -15.74
N ARG A 3 -21.33 7.22 -14.92
CA ARG A 3 -21.13 8.53 -14.28
C ARG A 3 -19.86 8.56 -13.43
N PHE A 4 -19.71 7.59 -12.52
CA PHE A 4 -18.51 7.44 -11.69
C PHE A 4 -17.22 7.34 -12.51
N THR A 5 -17.19 6.57 -13.61
CA THR A 5 -16.01 6.49 -14.47
C THR A 5 -15.64 7.84 -15.09
N ILE A 6 -16.64 8.62 -15.50
CA ILE A 6 -16.43 9.96 -16.07
C ILE A 6 -15.93 10.91 -14.98
N ASP A 7 -16.54 10.90 -13.80
CA ASP A 7 -16.14 11.78 -12.69
C ASP A 7 -14.73 11.43 -12.19
N LYS A 8 -14.39 10.14 -12.10
CA LYS A 8 -13.04 9.71 -11.73
C LYS A 8 -12.02 10.09 -12.80
N PHE A 9 -12.35 9.92 -14.08
CA PHE A 9 -11.49 10.38 -15.18
C PHE A 9 -11.26 11.90 -15.10
N ARG A 10 -12.31 12.70 -14.86
CA ARG A 10 -12.19 14.15 -14.66
C ARG A 10 -11.31 14.52 -13.47
N ASN A 11 -11.39 13.77 -12.38
CA ASN A 11 -10.55 13.99 -11.19
C ASN A 11 -9.07 13.61 -11.40
N LEU A 12 -8.77 12.70 -12.32
CA LEU A 12 -7.39 12.33 -12.66
C LEU A 12 -6.72 13.35 -13.59
N ILE A 13 -7.50 14.23 -14.20
CA ILE A 13 -6.98 15.36 -14.96
C ILE A 13 -6.63 16.46 -13.94
N PRO A 14 -5.37 16.93 -13.89
CA PRO A 14 -4.97 17.97 -12.95
C PRO A 14 -5.86 19.21 -13.12
N ARG A 15 -6.38 19.72 -11.99
CA ARG A 15 -7.24 20.90 -11.97
C ARG A 15 -6.41 22.12 -12.32
N ARG A 16 -6.88 22.91 -13.26
CA ARG A 16 -6.17 24.09 -13.74
C ARG A 16 -6.62 25.36 -13.00
N PRO A 17 -5.72 26.32 -12.73
CA PRO A 17 -6.13 27.68 -12.40
C PRO A 17 -7.03 28.27 -13.49
N VAL A 18 -8.07 28.96 -13.06
CA VAL A 18 -9.09 29.58 -13.94
C VAL A 18 -8.41 30.54 -14.93
N GLY A 19 -8.74 30.46 -16.23
CA GLY A 19 -8.33 31.44 -17.24
C GLY A 19 -7.30 30.98 -18.28
N THR A 20 -6.94 29.69 -18.31
CA THR A 20 -5.92 29.19 -19.23
C THR A 20 -6.44 28.06 -20.15
N LYS A 21 -6.04 28.05 -21.45
CA LYS A 21 -6.54 27.15 -22.53
C LYS A 21 -6.28 25.65 -22.31
N LEU A 22 -7.30 24.81 -22.09
CA LEU A 22 -7.20 23.36 -21.80
C LEU A 22 -5.95 22.70 -22.40
N PRO A 23 -5.09 22.04 -21.58
CA PRO A 23 -3.96 21.30 -22.12
C PRO A 23 -4.48 20.20 -23.05
N GLU A 24 -4.03 20.24 -24.31
CA GLU A 24 -4.26 19.15 -25.26
C GLU A 24 -3.45 17.94 -24.79
N TYR A 25 -4.13 16.98 -24.18
CA TYR A 25 -3.48 15.73 -23.80
C TYR A 25 -3.32 14.85 -25.03
N PRO A 26 -2.16 14.18 -25.19
CA PRO A 26 -2.01 13.19 -26.25
C PRO A 26 -3.09 12.10 -26.08
N PRO A 27 -3.64 11.57 -27.18
CA PRO A 27 -4.75 10.60 -27.13
C PRO A 27 -4.38 9.36 -26.32
N GLU A 28 -3.12 8.96 -26.30
CA GLU A 28 -2.61 7.86 -25.49
C GLU A 28 -2.80 8.08 -23.98
N ARG A 29 -2.49 9.29 -23.49
CA ARG A 29 -2.66 9.64 -22.07
C ARG A 29 -4.14 9.60 -21.68
N VAL A 30 -5.00 10.14 -22.55
CA VAL A 30 -6.46 10.08 -22.35
C VAL A 30 -6.94 8.63 -22.27
N ALA A 31 -6.50 7.76 -23.19
CA ALA A 31 -6.86 6.35 -23.18
C ALA A 31 -6.39 5.63 -21.91
N ARG A 32 -5.15 5.89 -21.45
CA ARG A 32 -4.62 5.34 -20.19
C ARG A 32 -5.46 5.78 -18.98
N LEU A 33 -5.76 7.07 -18.86
CA LEU A 33 -6.58 7.60 -17.77
C LEU A 33 -8.01 7.02 -17.78
N LEU A 34 -8.61 6.84 -18.95
CA LEU A 34 -9.92 6.17 -19.08
C LEU A 34 -9.85 4.69 -18.66
N LYS A 35 -8.78 3.98 -19.06
CA LYS A 35 -8.54 2.58 -18.63
C LYS A 35 -8.43 2.50 -17.10
N LEU A 36 -7.70 3.41 -16.48
CA LEU A 36 -7.58 3.50 -15.01
C LEU A 36 -8.92 3.79 -14.34
N ALA A 37 -9.70 4.73 -14.85
CA ALA A 37 -11.02 5.04 -14.32
C ALA A 37 -11.99 3.84 -14.41
N ARG A 38 -11.98 3.11 -15.54
CA ARG A 38 -12.75 1.86 -15.71
C ARG A 38 -12.28 0.77 -14.75
N LYS A 39 -10.96 0.61 -14.56
CA LYS A 39 -10.38 -0.35 -13.60
C LYS A 39 -10.88 -0.05 -12.18
N HIS A 40 -10.83 1.22 -11.76
CA HIS A 40 -11.32 1.63 -10.44
C HIS A 40 -12.83 1.38 -10.27
N ALA A 41 -13.63 1.68 -11.30
CA ALA A 41 -15.06 1.39 -11.29
C ALA A 41 -15.34 -0.12 -11.18
N SER A 42 -14.59 -0.95 -11.89
CA SER A 42 -14.69 -2.40 -11.78
C SER A 42 -14.38 -2.88 -10.35
N VAL A 43 -13.31 -2.37 -9.72
CA VAL A 43 -12.96 -2.70 -8.33
C VAL A 43 -14.11 -2.37 -7.37
N LEU A 44 -14.71 -1.17 -7.49
CA LEU A 44 -15.87 -0.79 -6.66
C LEU A 44 -17.08 -1.71 -6.90
N LYS A 45 -17.34 -2.09 -8.15
CA LYS A 45 -18.44 -3.00 -8.49
C LYS A 45 -18.28 -4.35 -7.79
N HIS A 46 -17.10 -4.95 -7.89
CA HIS A 46 -16.82 -6.24 -7.27
C HIS A 46 -16.81 -6.16 -5.74
N ALA A 47 -16.29 -5.08 -5.15
CA ALA A 47 -16.37 -4.91 -3.70
C ALA A 47 -17.81 -4.82 -3.21
N ASN A 48 -18.68 -4.11 -3.95
CA ASN A 48 -20.12 -4.04 -3.65
C ASN A 48 -20.85 -5.37 -3.87
N GLU A 49 -20.30 -6.28 -4.65
CA GLU A 49 -20.79 -7.65 -4.85
C GLU A 49 -20.28 -8.61 -3.77
N GLY A 50 -19.37 -8.16 -2.90
CA GLY A 50 -18.87 -8.96 -1.78
C GLY A 50 -17.54 -9.65 -2.01
N TYR A 51 -16.82 -9.34 -3.10
CA TYR A 51 -15.50 -9.92 -3.29
C TYR A 51 -14.49 -9.33 -2.30
N THR A 52 -13.92 -10.20 -1.46
CA THR A 52 -13.08 -9.83 -0.30
C THR A 52 -11.83 -9.04 -0.69
N THR A 53 -11.12 -9.46 -1.73
CA THR A 53 -9.84 -8.84 -2.11
C THR A 53 -10.01 -7.40 -2.59
N GLN A 54 -11.09 -7.13 -3.33
CA GLN A 54 -11.45 -5.81 -3.84
C GLN A 54 -11.97 -4.92 -2.71
N LEU A 55 -12.77 -5.48 -1.80
CA LEU A 55 -13.21 -4.77 -0.60
C LEU A 55 -12.03 -4.38 0.29
N GLU A 56 -11.11 -5.31 0.55
CA GLU A 56 -9.89 -5.05 1.33
C GLU A 56 -9.03 -3.95 0.69
N LYS A 57 -8.89 -3.98 -0.65
CA LYS A 57 -8.18 -2.93 -1.40
C LYS A 57 -8.81 -1.55 -1.23
N ILE A 58 -10.14 -1.46 -1.23
CA ILE A 58 -10.84 -0.19 -1.00
C ILE A 58 -10.61 0.29 0.43
N LEU A 59 -10.77 -0.57 1.43
CA LEU A 59 -10.55 -0.20 2.84
C LEU A 59 -9.12 0.29 3.09
N ARG A 60 -8.13 -0.36 2.47
CA ARG A 60 -6.73 0.08 2.52
C ARG A 60 -6.53 1.43 1.86
N ASN A 61 -7.18 1.69 0.72
CA ASN A 61 -7.13 3.00 0.07
C ASN A 61 -7.81 4.09 0.90
N THR A 62 -8.98 3.81 1.49
CA THR A 62 -9.73 4.80 2.28
C THR A 62 -8.95 5.24 3.51
N TRP A 63 -8.29 4.30 4.20
CA TRP A 63 -7.54 4.56 5.43
C TRP A 63 -6.04 4.79 5.22
N GLY A 64 -5.61 5.08 3.98
CA GLY A 64 -4.23 5.45 3.68
C GLY A 64 -3.18 4.35 3.92
N ARG A 65 -3.55 3.08 3.81
CA ARG A 65 -2.59 1.95 3.77
C ARG A 65 -1.98 1.80 2.37
N SER A 66 -2.70 2.24 1.35
CA SER A 66 -2.29 2.24 -0.06
C SER A 66 -2.77 3.48 -0.80
N GLY A 67 -2.15 3.78 -1.94
CA GLY A 67 -2.52 4.91 -2.80
C GLY A 67 -1.99 6.26 -2.31
N PRO A 68 -2.51 7.39 -2.86
CA PRO A 68 -1.99 8.73 -2.60
C PRO A 68 -2.05 9.14 -1.12
N ARG A 69 -3.20 8.88 -0.45
CA ARG A 69 -3.42 9.22 0.96
C ARG A 69 -2.32 8.66 1.87
N LYS A 70 -1.76 7.50 1.55
CA LYS A 70 -0.64 6.92 2.30
C LYS A 70 0.57 7.85 2.34
N TYR A 71 0.93 8.42 1.19
CA TYR A 71 2.09 9.31 1.09
C TYR A 71 1.82 10.61 1.83
N ASP A 72 0.60 11.14 1.75
CA ASP A 72 0.16 12.32 2.50
C ASP A 72 0.36 12.13 4.01
N LEU A 73 -0.04 10.97 4.55
CA LEU A 73 0.19 10.63 5.96
C LEU A 73 1.68 10.47 6.30
N LEU A 74 2.47 9.86 5.41
CA LEU A 74 3.91 9.68 5.59
C LEU A 74 4.69 10.99 5.55
N THR A 75 4.21 12.00 4.83
CA THR A 75 4.90 13.30 4.72
C THR A 75 5.19 13.92 6.09
N LYS A 76 4.29 13.76 7.07
CA LYS A 76 4.45 14.23 8.46
C LYS A 76 5.66 13.61 9.18
N TYR A 77 6.00 12.37 8.82
CA TYR A 77 7.15 11.64 9.39
C TYR A 77 8.45 11.94 8.65
N LEU A 78 8.36 12.32 7.38
CA LEU A 78 9.51 12.73 6.57
C LEU A 78 9.96 14.15 6.87
N TYR A 79 9.00 15.07 6.97
CA TYR A 79 9.22 16.50 7.13
C TYR A 79 8.39 16.99 8.32
N PRO A 80 8.88 16.79 9.56
CA PRO A 80 8.18 17.29 10.72
C PRO A 80 8.05 18.82 10.59
N SER A 81 6.82 19.33 10.66
CA SER A 81 6.59 20.78 10.67
C SER A 81 7.36 21.40 11.83
N ALA A 82 7.96 22.57 11.62
CA ALA A 82 8.77 23.25 12.65
C ALA A 82 8.00 23.44 13.98
N LYS A 83 6.66 23.52 13.93
CA LYS A 83 5.78 23.61 15.10
C LYS A 83 5.73 22.32 15.95
N GLU A 84 5.94 21.16 15.33
CA GLU A 84 5.98 19.87 16.03
C GLU A 84 7.40 19.47 16.45
N ALA A 85 8.42 20.08 15.84
CA ALA A 85 9.82 19.85 16.20
C ALA A 85 10.22 20.59 17.49
N SER A 86 9.48 21.62 17.92
CA SER A 86 9.78 22.41 19.11
C SER A 86 9.14 21.93 20.42
N GLY A 87 8.29 20.89 20.39
CA GLY A 87 7.79 20.26 21.63
C GLY A 87 6.97 21.17 22.55
N ASP A 88 6.37 22.24 22.04
CA ASP A 88 5.49 23.10 22.83
C ASP A 88 4.12 22.40 23.03
N PRO A 89 3.62 22.25 24.27
CA PRO A 89 2.31 21.66 24.51
C PRO A 89 1.19 22.53 23.93
N PRO A 90 0.05 21.94 23.49
CA PRO A 90 -1.06 22.71 22.94
C PRO A 90 -1.65 23.58 24.04
N LYS A 91 -1.38 24.89 23.98
CA LYS A 91 -2.10 25.87 24.79
C LYS A 91 -3.55 25.89 24.32
N LEU A 92 -4.42 25.30 25.13
CA LEU A 92 -5.85 25.59 25.16
C LEU A 92 -6.02 27.11 25.31
N LEU A 93 -6.54 27.77 24.28
CA LEU A 93 -7.16 29.08 24.42
C LEU A 93 -8.52 29.03 23.72
N LEU A 94 -9.56 29.10 24.55
CA LEU A 94 -10.88 29.53 24.14
C LEU A 94 -10.83 30.97 23.60
N ASP A 95 -11.74 31.21 22.67
CA ASP A 95 -11.90 32.38 21.82
C ASP A 95 -12.10 33.71 22.54
N ARG A 96 -11.69 34.79 21.87
CA ARG A 96 -12.41 36.07 21.94
C ARG A 96 -12.11 36.88 20.67
N ASN A 97 -13.06 36.87 19.75
CA ASN A 97 -13.25 37.73 18.57
C ASN A 97 -13.10 36.99 17.24
N GLY A 98 -14.24 36.52 16.74
CA GLY A 98 -14.37 35.99 15.39
C GLY A 98 -14.01 37.04 14.34
N ASN A 99 -13.21 36.61 13.37
CA ASN A 99 -13.31 36.97 11.97
C ASN A 99 -12.50 35.96 11.15
N GLU A 100 -13.22 35.22 10.31
CA GLU A 100 -12.66 34.33 9.29
C GLU A 100 -11.88 35.14 8.25
N THR A 101 -10.72 34.67 7.85
CA THR A 101 -10.19 34.94 6.51
C THR A 101 -9.61 33.66 5.92
N ASP A 102 -10.20 33.25 4.80
CA ASP A 102 -9.75 32.20 3.90
C ASP A 102 -8.32 32.49 3.40
N VAL A 103 -7.41 31.54 3.57
CA VAL A 103 -6.16 31.48 2.80
C VAL A 103 -6.08 30.11 2.13
N ARG A 104 -6.38 30.11 0.82
CA ARG A 104 -6.10 29.02 -0.10
C ARG A 104 -4.59 28.91 -0.28
N GLU A 105 -3.99 27.89 0.32
CA GLU A 105 -2.63 27.47 0.01
C GLU A 105 -2.61 26.72 -1.33
N SER A 106 -1.64 27.08 -2.16
CA SER A 106 -1.43 26.58 -3.51
C SER A 106 -0.63 25.28 -3.42
N ASP A 107 -1.23 24.19 -3.85
CA ASP A 107 -0.63 22.86 -3.89
C ASP A 107 0.00 22.63 -5.27
N ASP A 108 1.33 22.74 -5.36
CA ASP A 108 2.12 22.46 -6.56
C ASP A 108 2.48 20.97 -6.57
N GLY A 109 1.61 20.19 -7.22
CA GLY A 109 1.68 18.74 -7.28
C GLY A 109 2.81 18.24 -8.17
N GLY A 110 3.81 17.60 -7.57
CA GLY A 110 4.86 16.85 -8.26
C GLY A 110 4.33 15.59 -8.94
N ASP A 111 4.61 15.49 -10.24
CA ASP A 111 4.47 14.28 -11.05
C ASP A 111 5.27 13.11 -10.43
N LEU A 112 4.59 12.00 -10.11
CA LEU A 112 5.25 10.74 -9.80
C LEU A 112 4.69 9.64 -10.72
N GLU A 113 5.57 9.20 -11.62
CA GLU A 113 5.32 8.13 -12.58
C GLU A 113 4.97 6.80 -11.88
N GLU A 114 3.77 6.30 -12.15
CA GLU A 114 3.34 4.95 -11.83
C GLU A 114 3.91 4.01 -12.91
N SER A 115 4.94 3.24 -12.56
CA SER A 115 5.50 2.20 -13.44
C SER A 115 4.46 1.09 -13.68
N PRO A 116 4.29 0.61 -14.93
CA PRO A 116 3.37 -0.46 -15.22
C PRO A 116 3.90 -1.81 -14.72
N GLU A 117 3.08 -2.51 -13.94
CA GLU A 117 3.17 -3.95 -13.71
C GLU A 117 3.10 -4.65 -15.08
N THR A 118 4.13 -5.41 -15.41
CA THR A 118 4.21 -6.28 -16.60
C THR A 118 4.07 -7.71 -16.12
N ASP A 119 2.91 -8.31 -16.43
CA ASP A 119 2.74 -9.76 -16.50
C ASP A 119 2.25 -10.02 -17.93
N GLU A 120 3.02 -10.79 -18.71
CA GLU A 120 2.54 -11.79 -19.68
C GLU A 120 3.74 -12.52 -20.31
N ASP A 121 3.73 -13.84 -20.15
CA ASP A 121 4.58 -14.82 -20.84
C ASP A 121 4.21 -14.89 -22.33
N VAL A 122 5.21 -14.81 -23.22
CA VAL A 122 5.16 -15.39 -24.57
C VAL A 122 6.57 -15.87 -24.94
N GLU A 123 6.71 -17.19 -25.07
CA GLU A 123 7.82 -17.84 -25.76
C GLU A 123 7.70 -17.58 -27.26
N GLU A 124 8.80 -17.21 -27.93
CA GLU A 124 8.96 -17.51 -29.36
C GLU A 124 10.46 -17.52 -29.72
N GLU A 125 10.93 -18.70 -30.12
CA GLU A 125 12.20 -18.94 -30.79
C GLU A 125 12.16 -18.35 -32.20
N THR A 126 13.23 -17.68 -32.64
CA THR A 126 13.67 -17.74 -34.04
C THR A 126 15.19 -17.61 -34.12
N GLU A 127 15.81 -18.69 -34.55
CA GLU A 127 17.14 -18.73 -35.14
C GLU A 127 17.14 -18.00 -36.48
N ALA A 128 18.19 -17.24 -36.79
CA ALA A 128 18.79 -17.18 -38.12
C ALA A 128 20.10 -16.40 -38.09
N ASP A 129 21.17 -17.14 -38.34
CA ASP A 129 22.44 -16.70 -38.86
C ASP A 129 22.32 -15.64 -39.97
N THR A 130 23.33 -14.78 -40.10
CA THR A 130 24.17 -14.78 -41.31
C THR A 130 25.34 -13.79 -41.22
N LEU A 131 26.57 -14.33 -41.36
CA LEU A 131 27.60 -13.91 -42.35
C LEU A 131 28.22 -12.51 -42.15
N TYR A 132 29.54 -12.26 -42.02
CA TYR A 132 30.84 -12.89 -42.30
C TYR A 132 31.90 -11.87 -41.78
N PRO A 133 33.21 -11.97 -42.06
CA PRO A 133 34.15 -13.09 -41.99
C PRO A 133 35.38 -12.72 -41.11
N SER A 134 36.06 -13.78 -40.67
CA SER A 134 37.43 -13.78 -40.17
C SER A 134 38.41 -12.91 -40.97
N LEU A 135 39.26 -12.14 -40.26
CA LEU A 135 40.59 -11.78 -40.72
C LEU A 135 41.63 -12.06 -39.61
N SER A 136 42.28 -13.20 -39.80
CA SER A 136 43.68 -13.54 -39.54
C SER A 136 44.49 -12.76 -38.48
N SER A 137 45.06 -13.58 -37.58
CA SER A 137 46.19 -13.31 -36.71
C SER A 137 47.42 -12.78 -37.47
N THR A 138 47.97 -11.67 -36.99
CA THR A 138 49.38 -11.34 -37.24
C THR A 138 50.12 -11.43 -35.92
N VAL A 139 50.96 -12.46 -35.83
CA VAL A 139 51.92 -12.69 -34.77
C VAL A 139 53.02 -11.64 -34.90
N SER A 140 53.20 -10.83 -33.87
CA SER A 140 54.45 -10.10 -33.64
C SER A 140 54.95 -10.48 -32.26
N THR A 141 55.79 -11.52 -32.26
CA THR A 141 56.67 -11.88 -31.15
C THR A 141 57.74 -10.80 -31.04
N THR A 142 57.66 -9.93 -30.04
CA THR A 142 58.82 -9.14 -29.60
C THR A 142 58.94 -9.24 -28.09
N THR A 143 59.86 -10.12 -27.69
CA THR A 143 60.78 -9.96 -26.55
C THR A 143 60.17 -9.54 -25.22
N PHE A 144 59.99 -10.55 -24.38
CA PHE A 144 59.87 -10.46 -22.94
C PHE A 144 61.19 -9.95 -22.35
N THR A 145 61.22 -8.73 -21.84
CA THR A 145 62.29 -8.24 -20.95
C THR A 145 61.67 -7.61 -19.72
N THR A 146 61.60 -8.44 -18.67
CA THR A 146 61.72 -8.13 -17.25
C THR A 146 61.75 -6.64 -16.88
N PHE A 147 60.61 -6.14 -16.38
CA PHE A 147 60.58 -5.06 -15.39
C PHE A 147 59.37 -5.28 -14.47
N TYR A 148 59.40 -6.34 -13.66
CA TYR A 148 58.67 -6.33 -12.40
C TYR A 148 59.41 -5.36 -11.47
N LYS A 149 59.20 -4.05 -11.67
CA LYS A 149 59.24 -3.17 -10.52
C LYS A 149 58.09 -3.62 -9.64
N GLU A 150 58.45 -4.07 -8.45
CA GLU A 150 57.59 -4.33 -7.31
C GLU A 150 56.70 -3.11 -7.09
N ALA A 151 55.60 -3.06 -7.84
CA ALA A 151 54.61 -2.01 -7.76
C ALA A 151 53.89 -2.24 -6.45
N LYS A 152 54.36 -1.54 -5.42
CA LYS A 152 53.66 -1.32 -4.16
C LYS A 152 52.17 -1.23 -4.48
N ALA A 153 51.39 -2.21 -4.02
CA ALA A 153 49.99 -2.36 -4.37
C ALA A 153 49.34 -0.97 -4.35
N PRO A 154 48.71 -0.50 -5.45
CA PRO A 154 48.05 0.79 -5.42
C PRO A 154 47.07 0.71 -4.26
N LYS A 155 47.27 1.57 -3.26
CA LYS A 155 46.29 1.78 -2.20
C LYS A 155 44.94 1.90 -2.91
N PRO A 156 43.88 1.18 -2.47
CA PRO A 156 42.59 1.30 -3.12
C PRO A 156 42.28 2.80 -3.24
N PRO A 157 41.71 3.28 -4.35
CA PRO A 157 41.25 4.65 -4.41
C PRO A 157 40.15 4.78 -3.35
N VAL A 158 40.57 5.22 -2.17
CA VAL A 158 39.69 5.77 -1.14
C VAL A 158 39.18 7.02 -1.80
N GLU A 159 37.95 7.02 -2.29
CA GLU A 159 37.30 8.25 -2.74
C GLU A 159 37.38 9.24 -1.57
N GLU A 160 38.24 10.25 -1.69
CA GLU A 160 38.76 11.06 -0.57
C GLU A 160 37.74 12.02 0.07
N LYS A 161 36.49 12.03 -0.39
CA LYS A 161 35.41 12.75 0.31
C LYS A 161 34.13 11.92 0.20
N PRO A 162 33.51 11.49 1.32
CA PRO A 162 32.16 10.96 1.23
C PRO A 162 31.30 12.05 0.59
N PRO A 163 30.61 11.78 -0.53
CA PRO A 163 29.89 12.84 -1.19
C PRO A 163 28.76 13.32 -0.27
N LYS A 164 28.30 14.56 -0.47
CA LYS A 164 27.25 15.26 0.31
C LYS A 164 25.87 14.56 0.33
N TRP A 165 25.76 13.39 -0.28
CA TRP A 165 24.53 12.62 -0.42
C TRP A 165 24.33 11.74 0.83
N LYS A 166 23.39 12.14 1.68
CA LYS A 166 22.92 11.32 2.81
C LYS A 166 21.44 11.07 2.61
N LEU A 167 21.10 9.93 2.02
CA LEU A 167 19.73 9.41 2.04
C LEU A 167 19.56 8.61 3.33
N ASP A 168 19.60 9.32 4.45
CA ASP A 168 19.33 8.80 5.78
C ASP A 168 17.81 8.89 6.02
N LEU A 169 17.25 7.90 6.71
CA LEU A 169 15.86 7.96 7.13
C LEU A 169 15.74 8.99 8.27
N PRO A 170 14.74 9.88 8.24
CA PRO A 170 14.47 10.77 9.38
C PRO A 170 14.23 9.96 10.67
N PRO A 171 14.66 10.45 11.84
CA PRO A 171 14.54 9.69 13.09
C PRO A 171 13.11 9.25 13.44
N ARG A 172 12.11 10.10 13.16
CA ARG A 172 10.68 9.76 13.33
C ARG A 172 10.24 8.60 12.43
N LEU A 173 10.68 8.61 11.16
CA LEU A 173 10.41 7.52 10.24
C LEU A 173 11.16 6.25 10.67
N GLN A 174 12.41 6.38 11.13
CA GLN A 174 13.19 5.25 11.61
C GLN A 174 12.52 4.55 12.81
N ALA A 175 11.99 5.32 13.78
CA ALA A 175 11.23 4.79 14.90
C ALA A 175 9.94 4.07 14.45
N LEU A 176 9.23 4.65 13.47
CA LEU A 176 8.06 4.01 12.87
C LEU A 176 8.44 2.68 12.19
N LEU A 177 9.51 2.67 11.40
CA LEU A 177 9.97 1.46 10.71
C LEU A 177 10.46 0.39 11.68
N ALA A 178 11.12 0.78 12.77
CA ALA A 178 11.60 -0.15 13.80
C ALA A 178 10.42 -0.82 14.53
N SER A 179 9.41 -0.04 14.95
CA SER A 179 8.17 -0.62 15.51
C SER A 179 7.46 -1.56 14.53
N GLN A 180 7.45 -1.23 13.23
CA GLN A 180 6.86 -2.07 12.19
C GLN A 180 7.65 -3.32 11.89
N GLU A 181 8.97 -3.30 12.04
CA GLU A 181 9.80 -4.50 11.86
C GLU A 181 9.41 -5.60 12.85
N ASN A 182 9.08 -5.21 14.09
CA ASN A 182 8.65 -6.13 15.14
C ASN A 182 7.26 -6.73 14.86
N GLU A 183 6.30 -5.92 14.40
CA GLU A 183 4.88 -6.33 14.25
C GLU A 183 4.52 -6.94 12.88
N GLN A 184 5.44 -6.91 11.93
CA GLN A 184 5.19 -7.31 10.54
C GLN A 184 4.78 -8.77 10.33
N THR A 185 4.97 -9.62 11.34
CA THR A 185 4.53 -11.01 11.40
C THR A 185 3.01 -11.11 11.52
N HIS A 186 2.37 -10.16 12.21
CA HIS A 186 0.93 -10.15 12.47
C HIS A 186 0.12 -9.54 11.33
N PHE A 187 0.75 -8.75 10.44
CA PHE A 187 0.05 -8.09 9.34
C PHE A 187 -0.47 -9.10 8.30
N ALA A 188 -1.79 -9.07 8.08
CA ALA A 188 -2.38 -9.74 6.93
C ALA A 188 -1.97 -9.02 5.64
N ARG A 189 -1.39 -9.74 4.69
CA ARG A 189 -0.91 -9.18 3.42
C ARG A 189 -1.82 -9.61 2.29
N ILE A 190 -2.14 -8.66 1.40
CA ILE A 190 -2.71 -8.98 0.10
C ILE A 190 -1.57 -9.01 -0.91
N GLY A 191 -1.40 -10.15 -1.58
CA GLY A 191 -0.41 -10.31 -2.65
C GLY A 191 1.02 -10.04 -2.20
N SER A 192 1.82 -9.44 -3.08
CA SER A 192 3.25 -9.20 -2.89
C SER A 192 3.55 -7.85 -2.22
N ALA A 193 2.85 -7.51 -1.13
CA ALA A 193 3.09 -6.28 -0.39
C ALA A 193 4.49 -6.28 0.28
N PRO A 194 5.31 -5.22 0.11
CA PRO A 194 6.68 -5.19 0.60
C PRO A 194 6.78 -5.22 2.13
N ARG A 195 7.92 -5.73 2.64
CA ARG A 195 8.29 -5.80 4.07
C ARG A 195 9.19 -4.64 4.45
N VAL A 196 8.99 -4.00 5.60
CA VAL A 196 9.95 -2.99 6.06
C VAL A 196 11.29 -3.68 6.36
N LYS A 197 12.39 -3.04 5.94
CA LYS A 197 13.77 -3.50 6.15
C LYS A 197 14.56 -2.39 6.83
N LEU A 198 14.73 -2.45 8.15
CA LEU A 198 15.42 -1.38 8.87
C LEU A 198 16.93 -1.34 8.54
N LYS A 199 17.56 -2.51 8.39
CA LYS A 199 19.00 -2.63 8.13
C LYS A 199 19.30 -2.59 6.63
N PHE A 200 20.18 -1.68 6.22
CA PHE A 200 20.75 -1.66 4.87
C PHE A 200 22.09 -2.40 4.86
N SER A 201 22.10 -3.64 4.37
CA SER A 201 23.30 -4.50 4.29
C SER A 201 23.67 -4.81 2.83
N PRO A 202 24.34 -3.88 2.13
CA PRO A 202 24.82 -4.15 0.78
C PRO A 202 26.00 -5.14 0.80
N PRO A 203 26.21 -5.93 -0.26
CA PRO A 203 27.37 -6.81 -0.37
C PRO A 203 28.66 -5.98 -0.40
N ALA A 204 29.61 -6.31 0.48
CA ALA A 204 30.87 -5.57 0.60
C ALA A 204 31.77 -5.67 -0.64
N ARG A 205 31.71 -6.81 -1.34
CA ARG A 205 32.52 -7.11 -2.53
C ARG A 205 31.65 -7.54 -3.70
N THR A 206 32.13 -7.26 -4.90
CA THR A 206 31.57 -7.77 -6.16
C THR A 206 31.98 -9.22 -6.39
N ILE A 207 31.41 -9.88 -7.41
CA ILE A 207 31.77 -11.27 -7.79
C ILE A 207 33.27 -11.43 -8.12
N TRP A 208 33.95 -10.33 -8.49
CA TRP A 208 35.38 -10.29 -8.75
C TRP A 208 36.22 -9.94 -7.52
N ASN A 209 35.67 -10.06 -6.29
CA ASN A 209 36.31 -9.71 -5.03
C ASN A 209 36.78 -8.24 -4.89
N LYS A 210 36.41 -7.37 -5.84
CA LYS A 210 36.65 -5.92 -5.77
C LYS A 210 35.63 -5.25 -4.83
N PRO A 211 35.98 -4.14 -4.15
CA PRO A 211 35.02 -3.39 -3.35
C PRO A 211 33.83 -2.93 -4.20
N LEU A 212 32.66 -2.79 -3.58
CA LEU A 212 31.46 -2.34 -4.26
C LEU A 212 31.66 -0.91 -4.82
N PRO A 213 31.43 -0.68 -6.13
CA PRO A 213 31.50 0.67 -6.69
C PRO A 213 30.50 1.60 -6.00
N PHE A 214 30.91 2.84 -5.77
CA PHE A 214 30.12 3.84 -5.06
C PHE A 214 28.76 4.11 -5.76
N SER A 215 28.73 4.18 -7.08
CA SER A 215 27.49 4.31 -7.87
C SER A 215 26.50 3.15 -7.61
N ARG A 216 27.02 1.92 -7.50
CA ARG A 216 26.19 0.74 -7.19
C ARG A 216 25.64 0.80 -5.76
N TYR A 217 26.46 1.23 -4.80
CA TYR A 217 26.02 1.47 -3.42
C TYR A 217 24.90 2.52 -3.36
N LYS A 218 25.07 3.66 -4.05
CA LYS A 218 24.05 4.70 -4.17
C LYS A 218 22.73 4.18 -4.73
N ASN A 219 22.77 3.43 -5.82
CA ASN A 219 21.57 2.87 -6.43
C ASN A 219 20.89 1.83 -5.53
N GLN A 220 21.66 0.98 -4.85
CA GLN A 220 21.11 0.04 -3.87
C GLN A 220 20.46 0.78 -2.69
N ARG A 221 21.06 1.88 -2.25
CA ARG A 221 20.52 2.70 -1.17
C ARG A 221 19.21 3.40 -1.56
N ILE A 222 19.13 3.94 -2.77
CA ILE A 222 17.88 4.50 -3.32
C ILE A 222 16.80 3.42 -3.40
N LYS A 223 17.14 2.21 -3.91
CA LYS A 223 16.20 1.08 -3.96
C LYS A 223 15.71 0.68 -2.58
N TRP A 224 16.61 0.59 -1.59
CA TRP A 224 16.26 0.28 -0.21
C TRP A 224 15.35 1.35 0.41
N TYR A 225 15.66 2.63 0.19
CA TYR A 225 14.84 3.74 0.66
C TYR A 225 13.44 3.70 0.05
N ASN A 226 13.34 3.60 -1.29
CA ASN A 226 12.06 3.50 -1.99
C ASN A 226 11.26 2.28 -1.53
N HIS A 227 11.92 1.14 -1.35
CA HIS A 227 11.30 -0.07 -0.81
C HIS A 227 10.69 0.19 0.58
N ASN A 228 11.42 0.85 1.47
CA ASN A 228 10.91 1.20 2.80
C ASN A 228 9.78 2.23 2.75
N MET A 229 9.82 3.22 1.84
CA MET A 229 8.71 4.16 1.61
C MET A 229 7.44 3.44 1.14
N LEU A 230 7.60 2.45 0.26
CA LEU A 230 6.49 1.60 -0.20
C LEU A 230 5.99 0.63 0.88
N ALA A 231 6.84 0.21 1.82
CA ALA A 231 6.48 -0.70 2.89
C ALA A 231 5.91 -0.01 4.14
N ALA A 232 6.34 1.21 4.44
CA ALA A 232 5.97 1.93 5.65
C ALA A 232 4.46 2.10 5.76
N LEU A 233 3.87 1.84 6.91
CA LEU A 233 2.43 2.01 7.15
C LEU A 233 2.20 3.21 8.09
N PRO A 234 1.79 4.37 7.59
CA PRO A 234 1.69 5.55 8.43
C PRO A 234 0.54 5.43 9.44
N PRO A 235 0.62 5.98 10.64
CA PRO A 235 -0.53 6.10 11.53
C PRO A 235 -1.63 6.99 10.93
N LEU A 236 -2.83 6.92 11.50
CA LEU A 236 -3.94 7.79 11.12
C LEU A 236 -3.66 9.24 11.54
N GLU A 237 -4.37 10.19 10.93
CA GLU A 237 -4.12 11.63 11.11
C GLU A 237 -4.49 12.11 12.50
N THR A 238 -5.63 11.63 12.99
CA THR A 238 -6.20 12.02 14.28
C THR A 238 -6.33 10.79 15.16
N GLU A 239 -6.04 10.93 16.45
CA GLU A 239 -6.30 9.87 17.44
C GLU A 239 -7.80 9.51 17.49
N ALA A 240 -8.68 10.49 17.28
CA ALA A 240 -10.14 10.28 17.21
C ALA A 240 -10.53 9.32 16.08
N ASP A 241 -9.92 9.45 14.89
CA ASP A 241 -10.19 8.57 13.75
C ASP A 241 -9.79 7.12 14.05
N TYR A 242 -8.69 6.95 14.81
CA TYR A 242 -8.25 5.63 15.28
C TYR A 242 -9.25 5.01 16.25
N TRP A 243 -9.70 5.77 17.26
CA TRP A 243 -10.67 5.28 18.23
C TRP A 243 -12.04 5.01 17.61
N ASP A 244 -12.49 5.84 16.67
CA ASP A 244 -13.70 5.59 15.89
C ASP A 244 -13.62 4.24 15.15
N LEU A 245 -12.46 3.96 14.54
CA LEU A 245 -12.23 2.69 13.85
C LEU A 245 -12.17 1.52 14.84
N HIS A 246 -11.50 1.71 15.98
CA HIS A 246 -11.39 0.73 17.06
C HIS A 246 -12.76 0.35 17.63
N ASP A 247 -13.60 1.35 17.91
CA ASP A 247 -14.95 1.14 18.44
C ASP A 247 -15.87 0.46 17.43
N LEU A 248 -15.72 0.77 16.13
CA LEU A 248 -16.43 0.06 15.05
C LEU A 248 -16.04 -1.41 14.97
N VAL A 249 -14.74 -1.72 15.06
CA VAL A 249 -14.21 -3.10 15.04
C VAL A 249 -14.64 -3.88 16.27
N THR A 250 -14.55 -3.26 17.45
CA THR A 250 -14.95 -3.85 18.73
C THR A 250 -16.46 -4.06 18.80
N GLY A 251 -17.24 -3.29 18.03
CA GLY A 251 -18.70 -3.31 18.05
C GLY A 251 -19.30 -2.46 19.17
N LYS A 252 -18.51 -1.59 19.80
CA LYS A 252 -19.02 -0.56 20.74
C LYS A 252 -19.83 0.49 19.99
N LYS A 253 -19.38 0.82 18.78
CA LYS A 253 -20.09 1.68 17.83
C LYS A 253 -20.79 0.81 16.80
N GLU A 254 -22.08 1.05 16.62
CA GLU A 254 -22.85 0.35 15.58
C GLU A 254 -22.36 0.76 14.19
N MET A 255 -22.29 -0.22 13.28
CA MET A 255 -21.97 0.05 11.89
C MET A 255 -23.11 0.85 11.25
N PRO A 256 -22.80 1.90 10.46
CA PRO A 256 -23.83 2.62 9.74
C PRO A 256 -24.58 1.66 8.81
N PRO A 257 -25.91 1.82 8.67
CA PRO A 257 -26.71 0.94 7.81
C PRO A 257 -26.20 1.02 6.37
N LEU A 258 -26.12 -0.14 5.72
CA LEU A 258 -25.73 -0.21 4.31
C LEU A 258 -26.79 0.50 3.47
N ILE A 259 -26.36 1.47 2.67
CA ILE A 259 -27.25 2.17 1.75
C ILE A 259 -27.79 1.13 0.75
N PRO A 260 -29.12 0.91 0.69
CA PRO A 260 -29.68 -0.06 -0.23
C PRO A 260 -29.35 0.34 -1.67
N ARG A 261 -29.11 -0.66 -2.52
CA ARG A 261 -28.95 -0.42 -3.95
C ARG A 261 -30.24 0.23 -4.46
N ARG A 262 -30.10 1.21 -5.36
CA ARG A 262 -31.25 1.78 -6.08
C ARG A 262 -32.05 0.63 -6.67
N THR A 263 -33.36 0.65 -6.46
CA THR A 263 -34.25 -0.32 -7.09
C THR A 263 -34.00 -0.32 -8.59
N PRO A 264 -33.82 -1.49 -9.22
CA PRO A 264 -33.70 -1.54 -10.68
C PRO A 264 -34.94 -0.88 -11.28
N ALA A 265 -34.77 -0.29 -12.48
CA ALA A 265 -35.91 0.22 -13.23
C ALA A 265 -36.94 -0.93 -13.38
N LYS A 266 -38.23 -0.62 -13.28
CA LYS A 266 -39.27 -1.60 -13.61
C LYS A 266 -39.03 -2.04 -15.05
N VAL A 267 -38.64 -3.30 -15.21
CA VAL A 267 -38.51 -3.95 -16.49
C VAL A 267 -39.92 -4.03 -17.08
N SER A 268 -40.08 -3.72 -18.36
CA SER A 268 -41.40 -3.83 -19.00
C SER A 268 -41.86 -5.29 -18.98
N GLU A 269 -43.17 -5.55 -19.02
CA GLU A 269 -43.67 -6.93 -19.12
C GLU A 269 -43.14 -7.62 -20.38
N GLU A 270 -42.96 -6.86 -21.47
CA GLU A 270 -42.39 -7.35 -22.73
C GLU A 270 -40.94 -7.81 -22.57
N ASP A 271 -40.10 -7.01 -21.89
CA ASP A 271 -38.70 -7.37 -21.63
C ASP A 271 -38.57 -8.58 -20.69
N LEU A 272 -39.50 -8.75 -19.74
CA LEU A 272 -39.54 -9.93 -18.87
C LEU A 272 -39.88 -11.19 -19.68
N VAL A 273 -40.88 -11.11 -20.55
CA VAL A 273 -41.26 -12.22 -21.44
C VAL A 273 -40.12 -12.56 -22.40
N GLN A 274 -39.46 -11.54 -22.97
CA GLN A 274 -38.28 -11.75 -23.81
C GLN A 274 -37.15 -12.44 -23.03
N GLY A 275 -36.85 -11.99 -21.80
CA GLY A 275 -35.84 -12.63 -20.96
C GLY A 275 -36.16 -14.10 -20.66
N THR A 276 -37.42 -14.43 -20.37
CA THR A 276 -37.82 -15.84 -20.16
C THR A 276 -37.71 -16.68 -21.43
N LEU A 277 -38.09 -16.12 -22.58
CA LEU A 277 -37.95 -16.82 -23.88
C LEU A 277 -36.48 -17.03 -24.24
N GLU A 278 -35.62 -16.05 -23.95
CA GLU A 278 -34.17 -16.16 -24.10
C GLU A 278 -33.62 -17.29 -23.22
N GLU A 279 -33.98 -17.34 -21.93
CA GLU A 279 -33.58 -18.41 -21.00
C GLU A 279 -34.05 -19.81 -21.47
N GLU A 280 -35.28 -19.92 -21.97
CA GLU A 280 -35.82 -21.17 -22.52
C GLU A 280 -35.10 -21.60 -23.80
N SER A 281 -34.83 -20.65 -24.70
CA SER A 281 -34.12 -20.92 -25.95
C SER A 281 -32.65 -21.32 -25.72
N ASP A 282 -31.96 -20.65 -24.78
CA ASP A 282 -30.63 -21.02 -24.33
C ASP A 282 -30.60 -22.45 -23.79
N LEU A 283 -31.63 -22.84 -23.02
CA LEU A 283 -31.75 -24.19 -22.47
C LEU A 283 -31.93 -25.25 -23.57
N ILE A 284 -32.66 -24.95 -24.64
CA ILE A 284 -32.87 -25.88 -25.77
C ILE A 284 -31.62 -25.98 -26.64
N LEU A 285 -30.94 -24.86 -26.91
CA LEU A 285 -29.79 -24.81 -27.82
C LEU A 285 -28.50 -25.30 -27.17
N GLU A 286 -28.17 -24.82 -25.98
CA GLU A 286 -26.91 -25.11 -25.28
C GLU A 286 -27.05 -26.20 -24.21
N GLY A 287 -28.28 -26.50 -23.80
CA GLY A 287 -28.57 -27.45 -22.72
C GLY A 287 -28.45 -26.84 -21.32
N PRO A 288 -28.66 -27.64 -20.26
CA PRO A 288 -28.58 -27.16 -18.89
C PRO A 288 -27.18 -26.67 -18.55
N LYS A 289 -27.02 -25.34 -18.42
CA LYS A 289 -25.77 -24.71 -17.99
C LYS A 289 -25.44 -25.21 -16.58
N PRO A 290 -24.23 -25.74 -16.35
CA PRO A 290 -23.84 -26.18 -15.02
C PRO A 290 -23.88 -24.97 -14.07
N GLY A 291 -24.45 -25.17 -12.88
CA GLY A 291 -24.49 -24.14 -11.86
C GLY A 291 -23.10 -23.60 -11.49
N PRO A 292 -23.04 -22.49 -10.73
CA PRO A 292 -21.79 -21.80 -10.41
C PRO A 292 -20.77 -22.77 -9.82
N ARG A 293 -19.67 -22.97 -10.54
CA ARG A 293 -18.58 -23.87 -10.16
C ARG A 293 -17.54 -23.11 -9.34
N LEU A 294 -16.75 -23.83 -8.55
CA LEU A 294 -15.63 -23.23 -7.83
C LEU A 294 -14.64 -22.51 -8.77
N LYS A 295 -14.46 -23.04 -9.99
CA LYS A 295 -13.62 -22.44 -11.04
C LYS A 295 -14.13 -21.07 -11.49
N ASP A 296 -15.42 -20.77 -11.35
CA ASP A 296 -16.00 -19.48 -11.75
C ASP A 296 -15.63 -18.38 -10.73
N PHE A 297 -15.23 -18.79 -9.52
CA PHE A 297 -14.79 -17.91 -8.43
C PHE A 297 -13.27 -17.81 -8.33
N GLN A 298 -12.52 -17.74 -9.45
CA GLN A 298 -11.05 -17.57 -9.43
C GLN A 298 -10.59 -16.35 -8.61
N ARG A 299 -11.47 -15.34 -8.49
CA ARG A 299 -11.24 -14.10 -7.71
C ARG A 299 -11.80 -14.18 -6.29
N GLY A 300 -12.15 -15.36 -5.82
CA GLY A 300 -12.84 -15.62 -4.56
C GLY A 300 -14.36 -15.65 -4.72
N ARG A 301 -15.03 -16.33 -3.79
CA ARG A 301 -16.50 -16.36 -3.71
C ARG A 301 -17.00 -15.01 -3.19
N PRO A 302 -18.06 -14.42 -3.77
CA PRO A 302 -18.68 -13.23 -3.21
C PRO A 302 -19.26 -13.53 -1.82
N HIS A 303 -19.00 -12.64 -0.86
CA HIS A 303 -19.53 -12.70 0.49
C HIS A 303 -20.65 -11.68 0.69
N GLU A 304 -21.70 -12.07 1.40
CA GLU A 304 -22.69 -11.10 1.87
C GLU A 304 -22.04 -10.11 2.84
N ILE A 305 -22.22 -8.82 2.56
CA ILE A 305 -21.64 -7.74 3.37
C ILE A 305 -22.45 -7.62 4.65
N THR A 306 -22.06 -8.38 5.67
CA THR A 306 -22.64 -8.31 7.02
C THR A 306 -21.79 -7.39 7.92
N PRO A 307 -22.36 -6.80 8.98
CA PRO A 307 -21.59 -5.95 9.90
C PRO A 307 -20.42 -6.70 10.53
N ARG A 308 -20.63 -7.96 10.94
CA ARG A 308 -19.59 -8.84 11.49
C ARG A 308 -18.46 -9.09 10.47
N PHE A 309 -18.80 -9.29 9.21
CA PHE A 309 -17.81 -9.44 8.15
C PHE A 309 -16.99 -8.16 7.97
N LEU A 310 -17.63 -6.99 7.95
CA LEU A 310 -16.94 -5.70 7.87
C LEU A 310 -16.03 -5.43 9.06
N GLN A 311 -16.45 -5.74 10.29
CA GLN A 311 -15.62 -5.63 11.49
C GLN A 311 -14.33 -6.44 11.38
N ARG A 312 -14.46 -7.71 10.97
CA ARG A 312 -13.30 -8.60 10.75
C ARG A 312 -12.41 -8.12 9.61
N MET A 313 -13.00 -7.54 8.56
CA MET A 313 -12.23 -6.97 7.46
C MET A 313 -11.46 -5.73 7.90
N LEU A 314 -12.08 -4.83 8.67
CA LEU A 314 -11.43 -3.62 9.18
C LEU A 314 -10.29 -3.96 10.16
N SER A 315 -10.50 -4.90 11.07
CA SER A 315 -9.44 -5.31 12.01
C SER A 315 -8.21 -5.84 11.27
N ARG A 316 -8.44 -6.77 10.34
CA ARG A 316 -7.39 -7.45 9.57
C ARG A 316 -6.71 -6.52 8.56
N ALA A 317 -7.47 -5.69 7.86
CA ALA A 317 -6.96 -4.93 6.72
C ALA A 317 -6.37 -3.57 7.12
N VAL A 318 -6.91 -2.98 8.18
CA VAL A 318 -6.60 -1.60 8.57
C VAL A 318 -6.02 -1.56 9.98
N LEU A 319 -6.78 -1.99 10.99
CA LEU A 319 -6.45 -1.72 12.39
C LEU A 319 -5.14 -2.41 12.83
N SER A 320 -4.96 -3.68 12.47
CA SER A 320 -3.69 -4.42 12.66
C SER A 320 -2.47 -3.79 11.98
N GLN A 321 -2.69 -2.90 11.01
CA GLN A 321 -1.67 -2.21 10.22
C GLN A 321 -1.56 -0.72 10.56
N THR A 322 -2.35 -0.24 11.51
CA THR A 322 -2.32 1.16 11.96
C THR A 322 -1.73 1.22 13.37
N PRO A 323 -0.54 1.79 13.53
CA PRO A 323 -0.06 2.09 14.86
C PRO A 323 -0.83 3.28 15.45
N LEU A 324 -1.12 3.22 16.75
CA LEU A 324 -1.49 4.38 17.55
C LEU A 324 -0.22 5.09 18.02
N VAL A 325 -0.11 6.38 17.74
CA VAL A 325 1.04 7.19 18.13
C VAL A 325 0.75 7.88 19.44
N LYS A 326 1.71 7.88 20.36
CA LYS A 326 1.71 8.77 21.51
C LYS A 326 3.07 9.42 21.65
N THR A 327 3.10 10.62 22.22
CA THR A 327 4.35 11.24 22.64
C THR A 327 4.90 10.49 23.85
N ALA A 328 6.21 10.24 23.84
CA ALA A 328 6.88 9.60 24.95
C ALA A 328 6.89 10.52 26.17
N ALA A 329 6.74 9.94 27.36
CA ALA A 329 6.94 10.68 28.59
C ALA A 329 8.39 11.23 28.64
N PRO A 330 8.60 12.49 29.11
CA PRO A 330 9.91 13.10 29.16
C PRO A 330 10.85 12.26 30.02
N GLY A 331 11.92 11.74 29.41
CA GLY A 331 12.91 10.87 30.08
C GLY A 331 12.90 9.41 29.63
N THR A 332 11.94 8.97 28.81
CA THR A 332 11.94 7.62 28.23
C THR A 332 12.87 7.61 27.01
N GLN A 333 13.88 6.73 26.99
CA GLN A 333 14.70 6.52 25.79
C GLN A 333 13.80 5.93 24.69
N THR A 334 13.57 6.69 23.64
CA THR A 334 12.77 6.24 22.49
C THR A 334 13.68 5.74 21.39
N GLU A 335 13.15 4.87 20.54
CA GLU A 335 13.86 4.43 19.34
C GLU A 335 14.22 5.65 18.48
N ALA A 336 15.52 5.76 18.16
CA ALA A 336 16.10 6.85 17.38
C ALA A 336 15.88 8.27 17.93
N ASP A 337 15.68 8.45 19.24
CA ASP A 337 15.50 9.76 19.89
C ASP A 337 14.35 10.61 19.30
N SER A 338 13.36 9.94 18.71
CA SER A 338 12.25 10.62 18.03
C SER A 338 11.19 11.19 18.97
N GLY A 339 11.18 10.74 20.23
CA GLY A 339 10.16 11.12 21.23
C GLY A 339 8.78 10.51 20.97
N LEU A 340 8.67 9.54 20.05
CA LEU A 340 7.41 8.89 19.66
C LEU A 340 7.41 7.43 20.11
N VAL A 341 6.25 6.98 20.59
CA VAL A 341 5.97 5.57 20.90
C VAL A 341 4.79 5.12 20.08
N PHE A 342 4.91 3.93 19.48
CA PHE A 342 3.88 3.32 18.66
C PHE A 342 3.27 2.13 19.41
N PHE A 343 1.94 2.12 19.52
CA PHE A 343 1.17 1.03 20.09
C PHE A 343 0.40 0.32 18.98
N TRP A 344 0.32 -1.00 19.05
CA TRP A 344 -0.39 -1.84 18.09
C TRP A 344 -1.49 -2.60 18.82
N ASP A 345 -2.70 -2.49 18.32
CA ASP A 345 -3.85 -3.26 18.80
C ASP A 345 -4.67 -3.66 17.57
N ASP A 346 -5.27 -4.85 17.64
CA ASP A 346 -6.13 -5.45 16.61
C ASP A 346 -7.63 -5.26 16.92
N GLY A 347 -7.97 -4.73 18.11
CA GLY A 347 -9.34 -4.46 18.59
C GLY A 347 -10.17 -5.72 18.88
N ILE A 348 -9.73 -6.89 18.41
CA ILE A 348 -10.38 -8.18 18.62
C ILE A 348 -9.61 -9.04 19.62
N GLN A 349 -8.27 -8.99 19.61
CA GLN A 349 -7.44 -9.92 20.38
C GLN A 349 -7.58 -9.70 21.88
N LEU A 350 -7.60 -8.45 22.36
CA LEU A 350 -7.74 -8.15 23.78
C LEU A 350 -9.05 -8.70 24.36
N GLY A 351 -10.19 -8.46 23.70
CA GLY A 351 -11.47 -9.01 24.14
C GLY A 351 -11.53 -10.54 24.08
N GLN A 352 -10.78 -11.18 23.17
CA GLN A 352 -10.64 -12.63 23.17
C GLN A 352 -9.76 -13.13 24.32
N GLN A 353 -8.70 -12.42 24.66
CA GLN A 353 -7.83 -12.75 25.79
C GLN A 353 -8.58 -12.58 27.11
N GLU A 354 -9.30 -11.48 27.32
CA GLU A 354 -10.14 -11.25 28.50
C GLU A 354 -11.19 -12.34 28.67
N LYS A 355 -11.91 -12.68 27.60
CA LYS A 355 -12.86 -13.82 27.63
C LYS A 355 -12.15 -15.14 27.92
N ALA A 356 -10.96 -15.36 27.38
CA ALA A 356 -10.20 -16.57 27.64
C ALA A 356 -9.69 -16.63 29.09
N THR A 357 -9.30 -15.50 29.69
CA THR A 357 -8.91 -15.41 31.10
C THR A 357 -10.10 -15.60 32.02
N GLU A 358 -11.24 -14.95 31.74
CA GLU A 358 -12.50 -15.18 32.47
C GLU A 358 -12.91 -16.66 32.41
N MET A 359 -12.85 -17.26 31.21
CA MET A 359 -13.12 -18.69 31.04
C MET A 359 -12.11 -19.55 31.80
N ARG A 360 -10.86 -19.12 31.96
CA ARG A 360 -9.83 -19.80 32.78
C ARG A 360 -10.01 -19.59 34.29
N GLU A 361 -10.72 -18.56 34.71
CA GLU A 361 -11.03 -18.30 36.13
C GLU A 361 -12.30 -19.03 36.58
N LYS A 362 -13.24 -19.31 35.66
CA LYS A 362 -14.44 -20.11 35.97
C LYS A 362 -14.06 -21.50 36.51
N PRO A 363 -14.68 -21.99 37.61
CA PRO A 363 -14.44 -23.33 38.12
C PRO A 363 -14.79 -24.40 37.08
N VAL A 364 -14.07 -25.53 37.10
CA VAL A 364 -14.17 -26.59 36.08
C VAL A 364 -15.60 -27.12 35.91
N LEU A 365 -16.34 -27.26 37.01
CA LEU A 365 -17.75 -27.69 36.98
C LEU A 365 -18.66 -26.70 36.23
N GLY A 366 -18.41 -25.40 36.37
CA GLY A 366 -19.15 -24.36 35.66
C GLY A 366 -18.88 -24.39 34.15
N ARG A 367 -17.63 -24.67 33.74
CA ARG A 367 -17.28 -24.83 32.32
C ARG A 367 -17.92 -26.06 31.70
N GLN A 368 -17.92 -27.18 32.44
CA GLN A 368 -18.56 -28.42 32.00
C GLN A 368 -20.07 -28.24 31.86
N ALA A 369 -20.70 -27.51 32.78
CA ALA A 369 -22.12 -27.20 32.69
C ALA A 369 -22.46 -26.31 31.49
N GLU A 370 -21.72 -25.23 31.23
CA GLU A 370 -21.92 -24.38 30.03
C GLU A 370 -21.69 -25.17 28.72
N LEU A 371 -20.67 -26.03 28.66
CA LEU A 371 -20.42 -26.85 27.47
C LEU A 371 -21.50 -27.91 27.21
N LEU A 372 -22.10 -28.45 28.26
CA LEU A 372 -23.10 -29.52 28.15
C LEU A 372 -24.52 -28.98 27.99
N PHE A 373 -24.82 -27.79 28.53
CA PHE A 373 -26.19 -27.29 28.66
C PHE A 373 -26.47 -25.95 27.98
N GLY A 374 -25.45 -25.26 27.44
CA GLY A 374 -25.60 -24.08 26.58
C GLY A 374 -26.09 -22.83 27.27
#